data_AF-A0A357HYI6-F1
#
_entry.id   AF-A0A357HYI6-F1
#
_cell.length_a   1.000
_cell.length_b   1.000
_cell.length_c   1.000
_cell.angle_alpha   90.00
_cell.angle_beta   90.00
_cell.angle_gamma   90.00
#
_symmetry.space_group_name_H-M   'P 1'
#
loop_
_entity.id
_entity.type
_entity.pdbx_description
1 polymer ?
#
loop_
_entity_poly.entity_id
_entity_poly.type
_entity_poly.pdbx_seq_one_letter_code
_entity_poly.pdbx_strand_id
1 'polypeptide(L)'
;RPLQDPLAEEMLQHIEQNTADYGINFFSPEKGEQGVVHVVGPERGLTQPGMTIACGDSHTSTHGAFGTLAFGIGTSQVADALATQTLA
;
A
#
# COMPACT_ATOMS: atom_id res chain seq x y z
N ARG A 1 -6.51 -2.03 18.51
CA ARG A 1 -5.13 -1.88 19.06
C ARG A 1 -4.58 -3.20 19.65
N PRO A 2 -3.82 -3.99 18.88
CA PRO A 2 -3.50 -5.38 19.23
C PRO A 2 -2.00 -5.77 19.25
N LEU A 3 -1.04 -4.85 19.02
CA LEU A 3 0.37 -5.23 18.81
C LEU A 3 1.16 -5.24 20.12
N GLN A 4 1.96 -6.30 20.34
CA GLN A 4 2.80 -6.45 21.54
C GLN A 4 4.05 -5.57 21.50
N ASP A 5 4.56 -5.26 20.29
CA ASP A 5 5.70 -4.39 20.08
C ASP A 5 5.27 -2.91 20.12
N PRO A 6 5.76 -2.11 21.07
CA PRO A 6 5.42 -0.69 21.16
C PRO A 6 5.76 0.11 19.90
N LEU A 7 6.84 -0.22 19.19
CA LEU A 7 7.22 0.48 17.96
C LEU A 7 6.27 0.16 16.81
N ALA A 8 5.84 -1.09 16.71
CA ALA A 8 4.85 -1.50 15.71
C ALA A 8 3.48 -0.85 15.98
N GLU A 9 3.10 -0.73 17.26
CA GLU A 9 1.88 -0.04 17.69
C GLU A 9 1.94 1.47 17.40
N GLU A 10 3.07 2.14 17.65
CA GLU A 10 3.29 3.55 17.28
C GLU A 10 3.24 3.75 15.76
N MET A 11 3.89 2.87 14.98
CA MET A 11 3.83 2.91 13.53
C MET A 11 2.40 2.79 13.00
N LEU A 12 1.61 1.86 13.54
CA LEU A 12 0.22 1.66 13.13
C LEU A 12 -0.63 2.91 13.41
N GLN A 13 -0.43 3.54 14.57
CA GLN A 13 -1.13 4.79 14.93
C GLN A 13 -0.81 5.92 13.96
N HIS A 14 0.46 6.06 13.57
CA HIS A 14 0.84 7.05 12.56
C HIS A 14 0.21 6.75 11.19
N ILE A 15 0.15 5.48 10.77
CA ILE A 15 -0.51 5.11 9.51
C ILE A 15 -2.01 5.43 9.58
N GLU A 16 -2.69 5.06 10.66
CA GLU A 16 -4.13 5.35 10.86
C GLU A 16 -4.42 6.85 10.82
N GLN A 17 -3.67 7.64 11.57
CA GLN A 17 -3.84 9.09 11.62
C GLN A 17 -3.56 9.74 10.26
N ASN A 18 -2.42 9.43 9.64
CA ASN A 18 -2.03 10.03 8.36
C ASN A 18 -3.02 9.66 7.25
N THR A 19 -3.44 8.41 7.17
CA THR A 19 -4.40 7.99 6.13
C THR A 19 -5.76 8.68 6.30
N ALA A 20 -6.22 8.86 7.53
CA ALA A 20 -7.42 9.64 7.83
C ALA A 20 -7.28 11.12 7.44
N ASP A 21 -6.16 11.76 7.79
CA ASP A 21 -5.91 13.18 7.52
C ASP A 21 -5.84 13.51 6.03
N TYR A 22 -5.31 12.59 5.21
CA TYR A 22 -5.14 12.76 3.77
C TYR A 22 -6.22 12.06 2.92
N GLY A 23 -7.24 11.45 3.54
CA GLY A 23 -8.32 10.77 2.83
C GLY A 23 -7.86 9.54 2.02
N ILE A 24 -6.78 8.89 2.46
CA ILE A 24 -6.25 7.68 1.84
C ILE A 24 -7.03 6.49 2.39
N ASN A 25 -7.53 5.62 1.51
CA ASN A 25 -8.26 4.43 1.93
C ASN A 25 -7.35 3.48 2.74
N PHE A 26 -7.71 3.25 4.00
CA PHE A 26 -6.96 2.39 4.91
C PHE A 26 -7.73 1.10 5.23
N PHE A 27 -7.11 -0.05 4.92
CA PHE A 27 -7.64 -1.38 5.22
C PHE A 27 -7.33 -1.76 6.67
N SER A 28 -8.16 -1.26 7.59
CA SER A 28 -7.97 -1.47 9.03
C SER A 28 -8.11 -2.95 9.43
N PRO A 29 -7.23 -3.45 10.33
CA PRO A 29 -7.38 -4.78 10.93
C PRO A 29 -8.73 -4.99 11.61
N GLU A 30 -9.33 -3.92 12.19
CA GLU A 30 -10.57 -3.98 12.95
C GLU A 30 -11.79 -4.33 12.08
N LYS A 31 -11.72 -4.03 10.78
CA LYS A 31 -12.78 -4.34 9.80
C LYS A 31 -12.61 -5.73 9.17
N GLY A 32 -11.52 -6.44 9.47
CA GLY A 32 -11.20 -7.73 8.83
C GLY A 32 -10.89 -7.63 7.34
N GLU A 33 -10.55 -6.43 6.86
CA GLU A 33 -10.25 -6.18 5.44
C GLU A 33 -8.75 -6.25 5.12
N GLN A 34 -7.92 -6.39 6.16
CA GLN A 34 -6.47 -6.46 6.06
C GLN A 34 -6.00 -7.81 5.49
N GLY A 35 -4.90 -7.79 4.73
CA GLY A 35 -4.21 -8.97 4.25
C GLY A 35 -2.83 -8.63 3.71
N VAL A 36 -2.16 -9.58 3.07
CA VAL A 36 -0.88 -9.34 2.39
C VAL A 36 -1.11 -8.41 1.19
N VAL A 37 -0.32 -7.34 1.07
CA VAL A 37 -0.56 -6.24 0.11
C VAL A 37 -0.78 -6.72 -1.33
N HIS A 38 0.01 -7.68 -1.81
CA HIS A 38 -0.07 -8.21 -3.17
C HIS A 38 -1.17 -9.28 -3.37
N VAL A 39 -1.85 -9.70 -2.30
CA VAL A 39 -3.03 -10.57 -2.33
C VAL A 39 -4.30 -9.73 -2.31
N VAL A 40 -4.37 -8.74 -1.41
CA VAL A 40 -5.52 -7.83 -1.27
C VAL A 40 -5.78 -7.05 -2.56
N GLY A 41 -4.72 -6.58 -3.23
CA GLY A 41 -4.85 -5.80 -4.46
C GLY A 41 -5.67 -6.50 -5.54
N PRO A 42 -5.28 -7.71 -5.99
CA PRO A 42 -6.07 -8.50 -6.94
C PRO A 42 -7.44 -8.93 -6.40
N GLU A 43 -7.55 -9.42 -5.16
CA GLU A 43 -8.82 -9.89 -4.58
C GLU A 43 -9.90 -8.81 -4.54
N ARG A 44 -9.50 -7.54 -4.34
CA ARG A 44 -10.39 -6.39 -4.30
C ARG A 44 -10.56 -5.69 -5.65
N GLY A 45 -9.97 -6.24 -6.72
CA GLY A 45 -10.02 -5.67 -8.06
C GLY A 45 -9.24 -4.36 -8.23
N LEU A 46 -8.34 -4.02 -7.31
CA LEU A 46 -7.46 -2.85 -7.40
C LEU A 46 -6.31 -3.05 -8.40
N THR A 47 -6.06 -4.29 -8.78
CA THR A 47 -5.12 -4.68 -9.83
C THR A 47 -5.90 -5.05 -11.08
N GLN A 48 -5.75 -4.25 -12.14
CA GLN A 48 -6.42 -4.49 -13.42
C GLN A 48 -5.42 -4.44 -14.58
N PRO A 49 -5.65 -5.21 -15.67
CA PRO A 49 -4.80 -5.16 -16.85
C PRO A 49 -4.58 -3.75 -17.38
N GLY A 50 -3.34 -3.45 -17.79
CA GLY A 50 -2.97 -2.14 -18.35
C GLY A 50 -2.66 -1.05 -17.32
N MET A 51 -2.75 -1.33 -16.01
CA MET A 51 -2.33 -0.39 -14.97
C MET A 51 -0.80 -0.31 -14.83
N THR A 52 -0.33 0.87 -14.42
CA THR A 52 1.00 1.05 -13.82
C THR A 52 0.84 1.04 -12.30
N ILE A 53 1.56 0.17 -11.60
CA ILE A 53 1.44 -0.01 -10.15
C ILE A 53 2.80 0.22 -9.48
N ALA A 54 2.85 1.17 -8.57
CA ALA A 54 4.00 1.43 -7.71
C ALA A 54 3.61 1.18 -6.25
N CYS A 55 4.43 0.43 -5.51
CA CYS A 55 4.19 0.13 -4.10
C CYS A 55 5.51 0.06 -3.35
N GLY A 56 5.49 0.43 -2.06
CA GLY A 56 6.64 0.41 -1.15
C GLY A 56 7.16 -0.98 -0.76
N ASP A 57 6.93 -2.00 -1.58
CA ASP A 57 7.31 -3.40 -1.35
C ASP A 57 8.10 -3.95 -2.55
N SER A 58 9.13 -4.76 -2.29
CA SER A 58 9.99 -5.30 -3.34
C SER A 58 9.32 -6.34 -4.25
N HIS A 59 8.23 -6.98 -3.79
CA HIS A 59 7.49 -8.02 -4.52
C HIS A 59 6.33 -7.45 -5.33
N THR A 60 6.27 -6.13 -5.54
CA THR A 60 5.24 -5.48 -6.37
C THR A 60 5.14 -6.05 -7.79
N SER A 61 6.19 -6.70 -8.30
CA SER A 61 6.15 -7.44 -9.57
C SER A 61 5.10 -8.56 -9.62
N THR A 62 4.61 -9.07 -8.48
CA THR A 62 3.50 -10.03 -8.40
C THR A 62 2.27 -9.60 -9.19
N HIS A 63 1.97 -8.29 -9.22
CA HIS A 63 0.83 -7.76 -9.97
C HIS A 63 0.96 -7.94 -11.50
N GLY A 64 2.19 -8.11 -12.02
CA GLY A 64 2.45 -8.36 -13.44
C GLY A 64 1.74 -9.60 -14.00
N ALA A 65 1.36 -10.57 -13.15
CA ALA A 65 0.52 -11.71 -13.54
C ALA A 65 -0.84 -11.29 -14.13
N PHE A 66 -1.31 -10.07 -13.84
CA PHE A 66 -2.56 -9.50 -14.34
C PHE A 66 -2.35 -8.57 -15.54
N GLY A 67 -1.17 -8.54 -16.16
CA GLY A 67 -0.89 -7.68 -17.31
C GLY A 67 -0.66 -6.20 -16.95
N THR A 68 -0.10 -5.95 -15.77
CA THR A 68 0.27 -4.61 -15.29
C THR A 68 1.76 -4.34 -15.44
N LEU A 69 2.17 -3.07 -15.57
CA LEU A 69 3.54 -2.65 -15.33
C LEU A 69 3.70 -2.34 -13.83
N ALA A 70 4.29 -3.24 -13.06
CA ALA A 70 4.34 -3.13 -11.61
C ALA A 70 5.77 -3.23 -11.05
N PHE A 71 6.16 -2.28 -10.20
CA PHE A 71 7.51 -2.20 -9.66
C PHE A 71 7.53 -1.67 -8.22
N GLY A 72 8.43 -2.25 -7.42
CA GLY A 72 8.66 -1.81 -6.05
C GLY A 72 9.43 -0.49 -6.04
N ILE A 73 9.07 0.41 -5.13
CA ILE A 73 9.69 1.72 -4.97
C ILE A 73 10.12 1.96 -3.52
N GLY A 74 11.16 2.75 -3.30
CA GLY A 74 11.63 3.11 -1.96
C GLY A 74 10.77 4.17 -1.28
N THR A 75 10.97 4.38 0.03
CA THR A 75 10.20 5.36 0.83
C THR A 75 10.23 6.77 0.24
N SER A 76 11.40 7.25 -0.22
CA SER A 76 11.51 8.57 -0.85
C SER A 76 10.67 8.67 -2.13
N GLN A 77 10.65 7.61 -2.94
CA GLN A 77 9.84 7.56 -4.15
C GLN A 77 8.35 7.45 -3.85
N VAL A 78 7.95 6.79 -2.74
CA VAL A 78 6.56 6.80 -2.28
C VAL A 78 6.13 8.22 -1.93
N ALA A 79 7.00 8.99 -1.26
CA ALA A 79 6.72 10.40 -0.98
C ALA A 79 6.58 11.22 -2.28
N ASP A 80 7.46 11.02 -3.26
CA ASP A 80 7.38 11.69 -4.56
C ASP A 80 6.09 11.33 -5.32
N ALA A 81 5.71 10.05 -5.32
CA ALA A 81 4.48 9.57 -5.96
C ALA A 81 3.22 10.13 -5.28
N LEU A 82 3.17 10.17 -3.94
CA LEU A 82 2.06 10.77 -3.21
C LEU A 82 1.96 12.28 -3.45
N ALA A 83 3.09 12.97 -3.58
CA ALA A 83 3.12 14.42 -3.81
C ALA A 83 2.82 14.83 -5.26
N THR A 84 3.25 14.04 -6.24
CA THR A 84 3.26 14.46 -7.66
C THR A 84 2.48 13.57 -8.61
N GLN A 85 2.10 12.36 -8.17
CA GLN A 85 1.56 11.30 -9.04
C GLN A 85 2.51 10.89 -10.18
N THR A 86 3.80 11.16 -10.01
CA THR A 86 4.86 10.81 -10.96
C THR A 86 6.08 10.27 -10.23
N LEU A 87 6.94 9.59 -10.98
CA LEU A 87 8.23 9.08 -10.52
C LEU A 87 9.29 9.57 -11.52
N ALA A 88 10.38 10.13 -11.01
CA ALA A 88 11.52 10.60 -11.80
C ALA A 88 12.54 9.47 -12.06
#